data_AF-A0A482W0J4-F1
#
_entry.id   AF-A0A482W0J4-F1
#
_cell.length_a   1.000
_cell.length_b   1.000
_cell.length_c   1.000
_cell.angle_alpha   90.00
_cell.angle_beta   90.00
_cell.angle_gamma   90.00
#
_symmetry.space_group_name_H-M   'P 1'
#
loop_
_entity.id
_entity.type
_entity.pdbx_description
1 polymer ?
#
loop_
_entity_poly.entity_id
_entity_poly.type
_entity_poly.pdbx_seq_one_letter_code
_entity_poly.pdbx_strand_id
1 'polypeptide(L)'
;MKRALASCKPTKMWIDGKCFEIRRFQKKNKKVATESTKTDSCEKYQINTNAEVSAVFITPTFFSILSFRPYYTKLSNFPHLDLKLLEDSTNTNISIPVSGNLVITGESEEKISEARDEIHSIIGEIRDQYMAMQFVSIPTLSDEIIENFAKFKKDILNGDKIEGMEESIFQSPQKLHLTIVVFALLDDHEKSEATKALQDYKNTILDPLIKKTGPLKIKIFGIDCMSENLKKVDVLYAKASIVDENEESNLQKIVNGLSDHFYERGLVRKYQDNVKLHMTLINTKYRKNMNSPKKKRVPVINTELSYNDFFKNYLQCNIPCIIKNVTLNWEAHSKWLTDKNKPNLNYLRNKYGTCDVTVYDCNERYFNSQQTEICKLETYLDTIWGVDSPKLKYLKDWHLKNTYKEDNFYQVPIYFASDWLNEFLVENSEDDYREENVLRDALNNLPYDITQTYCDKKHFEVIQNPGEAIFVPSGWYHQVWNLEDTISINHNWVNGCNIDKMWDAIKNNLNHVKKEIEDCKDMEAFLSHCQVMLNASFGMDFLKFYDFLEFIALKRLSLLQKRSDGMLFHGHTLGANHALFDLQAVKSVLEKFHQHCDIPE
;
A
#
# COMPACT_ATOMS: atom_id res chain seq x y z
N MET A 1 4.37 -47.51 -3.26
CA MET A 1 4.71 -46.76 -4.49
C MET A 1 3.62 -45.72 -4.75
N LYS A 2 3.81 -44.48 -4.31
CA LYS A 2 3.08 -43.31 -4.83
C LYS A 2 4.16 -42.31 -5.22
N ARG A 3 4.45 -42.20 -6.52
CA ARG A 3 5.21 -41.06 -7.03
C ARG A 3 4.40 -39.83 -6.65
N ALA A 4 4.98 -38.92 -5.85
CA ALA A 4 4.48 -37.56 -5.80
C ALA A 4 4.37 -37.08 -7.25
N LEU A 5 3.17 -36.69 -7.68
CA LEU A 5 3.00 -36.04 -8.97
C LEU A 5 3.96 -34.85 -8.99
N ALA A 6 4.88 -34.82 -9.95
CA ALA A 6 5.69 -33.64 -10.21
C ALA A 6 4.72 -32.47 -10.42
N SER A 7 4.95 -31.32 -9.78
CA SER A 7 4.07 -30.16 -9.91
C SER A 7 3.73 -29.93 -11.38
N CYS A 8 2.45 -29.95 -11.73
CA CYS A 8 2.05 -29.66 -13.11
C CYS A 8 2.28 -28.17 -13.35
N LYS A 9 3.28 -27.84 -14.17
CA LYS A 9 3.44 -26.48 -14.69
C LYS A 9 2.12 -26.03 -15.32
N PRO A 10 1.71 -24.76 -15.10
CA PRO A 10 0.48 -24.24 -15.69
C PRO A 10 0.51 -24.45 -17.20
N THR A 11 -0.65 -24.76 -17.78
CA THR A 11 -0.80 -24.86 -19.24
C THR A 11 -1.29 -23.56 -19.85
N LYS A 12 -1.82 -22.66 -19.02
CA LYS A 12 -2.31 -21.33 -19.38
C LYS A 12 -1.80 -20.30 -18.39
N MET A 13 -1.55 -19.08 -18.84
CA MET A 13 -1.07 -17.99 -18.00
C MET A 13 -1.33 -16.61 -18.56
N TRP A 14 -1.65 -15.69 -17.66
CA TRP A 14 -1.79 -14.28 -17.98
C TRP A 14 -0.43 -13.59 -18.12
N ILE A 15 -0.23 -12.94 -19.26
CA ILE A 15 0.93 -12.10 -19.59
C ILE A 15 0.39 -10.86 -20.30
N ASP A 16 0.73 -9.67 -19.81
CA ASP A 16 0.33 -8.39 -20.40
C ASP A 16 -1.16 -8.28 -20.73
N GLY A 17 -2.01 -8.65 -19.76
CA GLY A 17 -3.48 -8.53 -19.86
C GLY A 17 -4.15 -9.55 -20.78
N LYS A 18 -3.44 -10.57 -21.25
CA LYS A 18 -3.98 -11.65 -22.09
C LYS A 18 -3.55 -13.01 -21.54
N CYS A 19 -4.40 -14.03 -21.70
CA CYS A 19 -4.10 -15.40 -21.29
C CYS A 19 -3.53 -16.20 -22.46
N PHE A 20 -2.36 -16.81 -22.26
CA PHE A 20 -1.64 -17.59 -23.27
C PHE A 20 -1.50 -19.04 -22.85
N GLU A 21 -1.51 -19.95 -23.82
CA GLU A 21 -1.04 -21.32 -23.60
C GLU A 21 0.49 -21.34 -23.54
N ILE A 22 1.06 -22.04 -22.56
CA ILE A 22 2.51 -22.14 -22.40
C ILE A 22 3.01 -23.57 -22.62
N ARG A 23 4.18 -23.70 -23.23
CA ARG A 23 4.80 -24.98 -23.55
C ARG A 23 5.56 -25.54 -22.34
N ARG A 24 5.57 -26.87 -22.23
CA ARG A 24 6.35 -27.58 -21.21
C ARG A 24 7.75 -27.89 -21.74
N PHE A 25 8.79 -27.24 -21.21
CA PHE A 25 10.15 -27.67 -21.45
C PHE A 25 10.44 -28.98 -20.71
N GLN A 26 10.52 -30.09 -21.45
CA GLN A 26 11.15 -31.31 -20.94
C GLN A 26 12.67 -31.13 -21.05
N LYS A 27 13.40 -31.33 -19.94
CA LYS A 27 14.87 -31.33 -19.95
C LYS A 27 15.38 -32.38 -20.96
N LYS A 28 15.76 -31.89 -22.15
CA LYS A 28 16.45 -32.55 -23.27
C LYS A 28 15.89 -33.91 -23.70
N ASN A 29 15.16 -33.90 -24.82
CA ASN A 29 15.55 -34.70 -25.98
C ASN A 29 15.04 -34.01 -27.25
N LYS A 30 15.95 -33.82 -28.21
CA LYS A 30 15.62 -33.46 -29.60
C LYS A 30 14.62 -34.48 -30.13
N LYS A 31 13.34 -34.11 -30.22
CA LYS A 31 12.42 -34.58 -31.25
C LYS A 31 11.15 -33.74 -31.22
N VAL A 32 10.91 -33.13 -32.37
CA VAL A 32 9.72 -32.42 -32.85
C VAL A 32 8.44 -32.92 -32.20
N ALA A 33 7.67 -32.01 -31.60
CA ALA A 33 6.26 -32.21 -31.30
C ALA A 33 5.47 -31.15 -32.07
N THR A 34 5.03 -31.55 -33.26
CA THR A 34 3.95 -30.92 -34.02
C THR A 34 2.62 -31.32 -33.40
N GLU A 35 2.03 -30.45 -32.57
CA GLU A 35 0.59 -30.46 -32.30
C GLU A 35 0.10 -29.01 -32.34
N SER A 36 -0.68 -28.71 -33.38
CA SER A 36 -1.34 -27.43 -33.61
C SER A 36 -2.50 -27.28 -32.62
N THR A 37 -2.36 -26.43 -31.60
CA THR A 37 -3.52 -25.95 -30.84
C THR A 37 -4.18 -24.79 -31.60
N LYS A 38 -5.50 -24.91 -31.78
CA LYS A 38 -6.34 -23.88 -32.41
C LYS A 38 -6.26 -22.61 -31.58
N THR A 39 -5.84 -21.53 -32.22
CA THR A 39 -5.79 -20.17 -31.67
C THR A 39 -7.18 -19.60 -31.48
N ASP A 40 -7.60 -19.39 -30.23
CA ASP A 40 -8.63 -18.41 -29.92
C ASP A 40 -8.01 -17.00 -30.03
N SER A 41 -8.68 -16.16 -30.82
CA SER A 41 -8.22 -14.86 -31.30
C SER A 41 -7.78 -13.92 -30.19
N CYS A 42 -6.53 -13.46 -30.26
CA CYS A 42 -6.08 -12.31 -29.50
C CYS A 42 -5.24 -11.38 -30.37
N GLU A 43 -5.87 -10.75 -31.37
CA GLU A 43 -5.22 -9.80 -32.27
C GLU A 43 -4.52 -8.66 -31.50
N LYS A 44 -3.26 -8.42 -31.87
CA LYS A 44 -2.72 -7.13 -32.35
C LYS A 44 -1.46 -7.41 -33.18
N TYR A 45 -1.60 -8.08 -34.32
CA TYR A 45 -0.54 -8.12 -35.33
C TYR A 45 -0.71 -6.90 -36.24
N GLN A 46 0.36 -6.16 -36.49
CA GLN A 46 0.36 -5.14 -37.54
C GLN A 46 1.10 -5.71 -38.74
N ILE A 47 0.41 -5.76 -39.89
CA ILE A 47 1.03 -6.07 -41.19
C ILE A 47 1.38 -4.72 -41.81
N ASN A 48 2.66 -4.43 -42.00
CA ASN A 48 3.07 -3.21 -42.67
C ASN A 48 2.96 -3.44 -44.19
N THR A 49 1.97 -2.83 -44.84
CA THR A 49 1.62 -3.15 -46.24
C THR A 49 2.50 -2.47 -47.29
N ASN A 50 3.52 -1.72 -46.88
CA ASN A 50 4.42 -1.04 -47.81
C ASN A 50 5.85 -1.60 -47.68
N ALA A 51 6.20 -2.44 -48.66
CA ALA A 51 7.46 -3.13 -48.92
C ALA A 51 7.74 -4.39 -48.08
N GLU A 52 7.65 -5.55 -48.75
CA GLU A 52 8.03 -6.90 -48.32
C GLU A 52 7.37 -7.42 -47.02
N VAL A 53 6.70 -8.58 -47.14
CA VAL A 53 5.81 -9.20 -46.16
C VAL A 53 6.45 -9.25 -44.78
N SER A 54 6.19 -8.26 -43.92
CA SER A 54 6.72 -8.19 -42.56
C SER A 54 5.57 -8.00 -41.58
N ALA A 55 5.44 -8.96 -40.67
CA ALA A 55 4.49 -8.92 -39.58
C ALA A 55 5.21 -8.51 -38.28
N VAL A 56 4.48 -7.82 -37.41
CA VAL A 56 5.00 -7.36 -36.12
C VAL A 56 4.02 -7.75 -35.02
N PHE A 57 4.56 -8.41 -33.98
CA PHE A 57 3.87 -8.61 -32.72
C PHE A 57 4.34 -7.56 -31.72
N ILE A 58 3.39 -6.86 -31.11
CA ILE A 58 3.63 -5.85 -30.07
C ILE A 58 2.74 -6.19 -28.87
N THR A 59 3.33 -6.28 -27.68
CA THR A 59 2.53 -6.39 -26.46
C THR A 59 1.65 -5.15 -26.27
N PRO A 60 0.38 -5.28 -25.84
CA PRO A 60 -0.48 -4.11 -25.64
C PRO A 60 0.11 -3.14 -24.60
N THR A 61 0.23 -1.86 -24.96
CA THR A 61 0.35 -0.77 -23.97
C THR A 61 -1.03 -0.36 -23.52
N PHE A 62 -1.36 -0.58 -22.26
CA PHE A 62 -2.50 0.09 -21.65
C PHE A 62 -2.09 0.74 -20.34
N PHE A 63 -2.61 1.97 -20.19
CA PHE A 63 -2.42 2.92 -19.11
C PHE A 63 -2.23 2.25 -17.74
N SER A 64 -1.04 2.39 -17.17
CA SER A 64 -0.82 2.86 -15.80
C SER A 64 0.68 3.04 -15.55
N ILE A 65 1.00 3.96 -14.65
CA ILE A 65 2.27 4.69 -14.48
C ILE A 65 3.47 3.86 -13.98
N LEU A 66 3.45 2.51 -14.00
CA LEU A 66 4.68 1.72 -13.87
C LEU A 66 4.83 0.63 -14.91
N SER A 67 5.47 0.99 -16.02
CA SER A 67 5.96 0.07 -17.06
C SER A 67 7.18 -0.75 -16.61
N PHE A 68 7.24 -1.18 -15.34
CA PHE A 68 8.24 -2.14 -14.88
C PHE A 68 7.60 -3.51 -14.75
N ARG A 69 7.71 -4.34 -15.79
CA ARG A 69 7.37 -5.76 -15.75
C ARG A 69 8.59 -6.52 -15.23
N PRO A 70 8.62 -6.94 -13.95
CA PRO A 70 9.84 -7.46 -13.33
C PRO A 70 10.31 -8.80 -13.93
N TYR A 71 9.49 -9.46 -14.76
CA TYR A 71 9.89 -10.68 -15.48
C TYR A 71 10.68 -10.42 -16.78
N TYR A 72 10.51 -9.28 -17.48
CA TYR A 72 11.29 -8.98 -18.68
C TYR A 72 12.77 -8.70 -18.36
N THR A 73 13.06 -8.08 -17.23
CA THR A 73 14.44 -7.83 -16.78
C THR A 73 15.21 -9.12 -16.44
N LYS A 74 14.50 -10.18 -16.04
CA LYS A 74 15.08 -11.50 -15.78
C LYS A 74 15.18 -12.36 -17.04
N LEU A 75 14.46 -12.00 -18.11
CA LEU A 75 14.38 -12.79 -19.34
C LEU A 75 15.74 -12.87 -20.06
N SER A 76 16.42 -11.75 -20.23
CA SER A 76 17.72 -11.66 -20.91
C SER A 76 18.85 -12.45 -20.24
N ASN A 77 18.71 -12.74 -18.93
CA ASN A 77 19.69 -13.48 -18.14
C ASN A 77 19.20 -14.91 -17.79
N PHE A 78 18.11 -15.38 -18.40
CA PHE A 78 17.55 -16.68 -18.05
C PHE A 78 18.39 -17.83 -18.63
N PRO A 79 18.81 -18.83 -17.83
CA PRO A 79 19.80 -19.85 -18.25
C PRO A 79 19.40 -20.73 -19.45
N HIS A 80 18.16 -20.68 -19.89
CA HIS A 80 17.61 -21.50 -20.99
C HIS A 80 17.21 -20.67 -22.21
N LEU A 81 17.33 -19.33 -22.14
CA LEU A 81 17.07 -18.46 -23.28
C LEU A 81 18.39 -18.14 -23.98
N ASP A 82 18.58 -18.70 -25.17
CA ASP A 82 19.55 -18.19 -26.14
C ASP A 82 18.78 -17.38 -27.18
N LEU A 83 18.76 -16.05 -26.95
CA LEU A 83 17.97 -15.13 -27.78
C LEU A 83 18.40 -15.19 -29.25
N LYS A 84 19.71 -15.29 -29.49
CA LYS A 84 20.25 -15.31 -30.85
C LYS A 84 19.86 -16.60 -31.58
N LEU A 85 19.93 -17.73 -30.90
CA LEU A 85 19.49 -19.00 -31.45
C LEU A 85 17.98 -19.02 -31.72
N LEU A 86 17.17 -18.40 -30.86
CA LEU A 86 15.73 -18.27 -31.08
C LEU A 86 15.43 -17.41 -32.32
N GLU A 87 16.05 -16.24 -32.43
CA GLU A 87 15.96 -15.35 -33.62
C GLU A 87 16.34 -16.09 -34.90
N ASP A 88 17.48 -16.78 -34.90
CA ASP A 88 17.99 -17.51 -36.07
C ASP A 88 17.07 -18.69 -36.46
N SER A 89 16.53 -19.41 -35.47
CA SER A 89 15.64 -20.56 -35.73
C SER A 89 14.23 -20.17 -36.19
N THR A 90 13.77 -18.98 -35.80
CA THR A 90 12.45 -18.46 -36.17
C THR A 90 12.52 -17.45 -37.30
N ASN A 91 13.71 -17.05 -37.77
CA ASN A 91 13.88 -15.95 -38.73
C ASN A 91 13.14 -14.68 -38.28
N THR A 92 13.31 -14.32 -37.01
CA THR A 92 12.69 -13.13 -36.40
C THR A 92 13.75 -12.24 -35.74
N ASN A 93 13.39 -10.98 -35.50
CA ASN A 93 14.16 -10.07 -34.67
C ASN A 93 13.33 -9.74 -33.41
N ILE A 94 13.94 -9.93 -32.24
CA ILE A 94 13.27 -9.87 -30.95
C ILE A 94 13.90 -8.75 -30.12
N SER A 95 13.11 -7.72 -29.82
CA SER A 95 13.51 -6.63 -28.93
C SER A 95 12.85 -6.81 -27.56
N ILE A 96 13.66 -7.17 -26.56
CA ILE A 96 13.23 -7.28 -25.16
C ILE A 96 13.38 -5.91 -24.48
N PRO A 97 12.31 -5.32 -23.93
CA PRO A 97 12.36 -3.99 -23.36
C PRO A 97 13.09 -3.96 -22.00
N VAL A 98 13.92 -2.93 -21.80
CA VAL A 98 14.34 -2.49 -20.45
C VAL A 98 13.19 -1.71 -19.77
N SER A 99 12.41 -0.98 -20.57
CA SER A 99 11.14 -0.33 -20.25
C SER A 99 10.33 -0.21 -21.56
N GLY A 100 9.06 -0.63 -21.58
CA GLY A 100 8.23 -0.60 -22.80
C GLY A 100 7.72 -1.99 -23.23
N ASN A 101 7.47 -2.17 -24.54
CA ASN A 101 6.85 -3.37 -25.11
C ASN A 101 7.85 -4.41 -25.61
N LEU A 102 7.49 -5.69 -25.50
CA LEU A 102 8.12 -6.75 -26.27
C LEU A 102 7.72 -6.59 -27.74
N VAL A 103 8.71 -6.49 -28.62
CA VAL A 103 8.50 -6.37 -30.06
C VAL A 103 9.17 -7.55 -30.75
N ILE A 104 8.40 -8.28 -31.55
CA ILE A 104 8.91 -9.37 -32.39
C ILE A 104 8.54 -9.05 -33.82
N THR A 105 9.54 -8.98 -34.70
CA THR A 105 9.36 -8.69 -36.12
C THR A 105 9.87 -9.86 -36.96
N GLY A 106 9.22 -10.15 -38.08
CA GLY A 106 9.63 -11.23 -38.97
C GLY A 106 8.79 -11.27 -40.24
N GLU A 107 9.19 -12.14 -41.17
CA GLU A 107 8.55 -12.22 -42.50
C GLU A 107 7.31 -13.12 -42.55
N SER A 108 7.04 -13.89 -41.48
CA SER A 108 5.92 -14.81 -41.37
C SER A 108 5.24 -14.71 -40.01
N GLU A 109 3.91 -14.59 -40.02
CA GLU A 109 3.08 -14.58 -38.80
C GLU A 109 3.26 -15.87 -37.98
N GLU A 110 3.36 -17.01 -38.65
CA GLU A 110 3.59 -18.32 -38.02
C GLU A 110 4.90 -18.30 -37.21
N LYS A 111 5.96 -17.76 -37.81
CA LYS A 111 7.29 -17.68 -37.18
C LYS A 111 7.35 -16.70 -36.01
N ILE A 112 6.63 -15.58 -36.11
CA ILE A 112 6.49 -14.63 -35.01
C ILE A 112 5.70 -15.25 -33.86
N SER A 113 4.64 -16.01 -34.15
CA SER A 113 3.87 -16.72 -33.13
C SER A 113 4.72 -17.78 -32.43
N GLU A 114 5.54 -18.53 -33.18
CA GLU A 114 6.49 -19.50 -32.61
C GLU A 114 7.48 -18.83 -31.65
N ALA A 115 8.08 -17.70 -32.05
CA ALA A 115 9.01 -16.95 -31.21
C ALA A 115 8.33 -16.39 -29.95
N ARG A 116 7.12 -15.84 -30.08
CA ARG A 116 6.33 -15.35 -28.94
C ARG A 116 6.03 -16.47 -27.93
N ASP A 117 5.54 -17.62 -28.41
CA ASP A 117 5.15 -18.72 -27.53
C ASP A 117 6.33 -19.27 -26.73
N GLU A 118 7.52 -19.30 -27.35
CA GLU A 118 8.77 -19.67 -26.66
C GLU A 118 9.12 -18.67 -25.55
N ILE A 119 9.09 -17.36 -25.86
CA ILE A 119 9.34 -16.29 -24.88
C ILE A 119 8.34 -16.35 -23.73
N HIS A 120 7.04 -16.45 -24.03
CA HIS A 120 5.99 -16.52 -23.02
C HIS A 120 6.11 -17.77 -22.14
N SER A 121 6.56 -18.90 -22.69
CA SER A 121 6.84 -20.11 -21.92
C SER A 121 7.98 -19.91 -20.92
N ILE A 122 9.05 -19.22 -21.33
CA ILE A 122 10.17 -18.86 -20.43
C ILE A 122 9.73 -17.82 -19.39
N ILE A 123 8.96 -16.81 -19.78
CA ILE A 123 8.33 -15.86 -18.83
C ILE A 123 7.53 -16.63 -17.79
N GLY A 124 6.87 -17.71 -18.19
CA GLY A 124 6.23 -18.61 -17.25
C GLY A 124 7.14 -19.21 -16.20
N GLU A 125 8.31 -19.68 -16.58
CA GLU A 125 9.30 -20.19 -15.64
C GLU A 125 9.89 -19.09 -14.74
N ILE A 126 10.01 -17.87 -15.24
CA ILE A 126 10.43 -16.71 -14.45
C ILE A 126 9.35 -16.34 -13.44
N ARG A 127 8.10 -16.28 -13.89
CA ARG A 127 6.90 -16.11 -13.04
C ARG A 127 6.81 -17.25 -12.02
N ASP A 128 7.34 -18.43 -12.34
CA ASP A 128 7.43 -19.56 -11.43
C ASP A 128 8.22 -19.29 -10.14
N GLN A 129 9.15 -18.34 -10.19
CA GLN A 129 10.03 -17.99 -9.09
C GLN A 129 9.45 -16.92 -8.15
N TYR A 130 8.34 -16.26 -8.52
CA TYR A 130 7.75 -15.22 -7.68
C TYR A 130 7.00 -15.80 -6.50
N MET A 131 7.12 -15.12 -5.35
CA MET A 131 6.40 -15.47 -4.13
C MET A 131 4.90 -15.17 -4.31
N ALA A 132 4.05 -16.03 -3.75
CA ALA A 132 2.63 -15.75 -3.67
C ALA A 132 2.36 -14.56 -2.73
N MET A 133 1.59 -13.59 -3.20
CA MET A 133 1.28 -12.35 -2.47
C MET A 133 -0.19 -12.26 -2.06
N GLN A 134 -1.07 -12.96 -2.76
CA GLN A 134 -2.50 -12.96 -2.52
C GLN A 134 -3.00 -14.39 -2.34
N PHE A 135 -4.17 -14.56 -1.72
CA PHE A 135 -4.80 -15.86 -1.54
C PHE A 135 -6.31 -15.73 -1.36
N VAL A 136 -7.05 -16.79 -1.71
CA VAL A 136 -8.46 -16.98 -1.31
C VAL A 136 -8.47 -17.90 -0.10
N SER A 137 -9.28 -17.55 0.90
CA SER A 137 -9.44 -18.35 2.12
C SER A 137 -10.87 -18.36 2.64
N ILE A 138 -11.15 -19.32 3.52
CA ILE A 138 -12.32 -19.33 4.39
C ILE A 138 -11.87 -18.89 5.78
N PRO A 139 -12.24 -17.69 6.25
CA PRO A 139 -11.99 -17.29 7.63
C PRO A 139 -12.73 -18.21 8.60
N THR A 140 -12.07 -18.66 9.66
CA THR A 140 -12.65 -19.53 10.70
C THR A 140 -12.70 -18.76 12.02
N LEU A 141 -13.43 -17.65 12.00
CA LEU A 141 -13.42 -16.63 13.06
C LEU A 141 -14.70 -16.61 13.89
N SER A 142 -15.45 -17.71 13.95
CA SER A 142 -16.59 -17.79 14.86
C SER A 142 -16.11 -17.80 16.31
N ASP A 143 -16.91 -17.24 17.21
CA ASP A 143 -16.61 -17.19 18.65
C ASP A 143 -16.32 -18.60 19.19
N GLU A 144 -17.10 -19.60 18.78
CA GLU A 144 -16.89 -21.01 19.15
C GLU A 144 -15.49 -21.53 18.76
N ILE A 145 -14.99 -21.21 17.56
CA ILE A 145 -13.66 -21.65 17.11
C ILE A 145 -12.57 -20.89 17.86
N ILE A 146 -12.74 -19.58 18.05
CA ILE A 146 -11.77 -18.72 18.75
C ILE A 146 -11.63 -19.15 20.20
N GLU A 147 -12.75 -19.38 20.90
CA GLU A 147 -12.77 -19.86 22.29
C GLU A 147 -12.15 -21.25 22.42
N ASN A 148 -12.50 -22.19 21.53
CA ASN A 148 -11.92 -23.53 21.53
C ASN A 148 -10.42 -23.51 21.22
N PHE A 149 -9.97 -22.64 20.32
CA PHE A 149 -8.53 -22.44 20.06
C PHE A 149 -7.80 -21.85 21.27
N ALA A 150 -8.40 -20.86 21.94
CA ALA A 150 -7.83 -20.27 23.16
C ALA A 150 -7.73 -21.32 24.28
N LYS A 151 -8.76 -22.16 24.44
CA LYS A 151 -8.75 -23.29 25.37
C LYS A 151 -7.66 -24.30 25.00
N PHE A 152 -7.59 -24.74 23.75
CA PHE A 152 -6.54 -25.62 23.25
C PHE A 152 -5.12 -25.09 23.55
N LYS A 153 -4.90 -23.80 23.26
CA LYS A 153 -3.63 -23.12 23.58
C LYS A 153 -3.34 -23.14 25.07
N LYS A 154 -4.32 -22.80 25.91
CA LYS A 154 -4.19 -22.78 27.37
C LYS A 154 -3.89 -24.17 27.92
N ASP A 155 -4.58 -25.20 27.44
CA ASP A 155 -4.41 -26.57 27.88
C ASP A 155 -3.00 -27.11 27.54
N ILE A 156 -2.44 -26.76 26.37
CA ILE A 156 -1.05 -27.12 26.01
C ILE A 156 -0.04 -26.36 26.87
N LEU A 157 -0.24 -25.06 27.10
CA LEU A 157 0.73 -24.24 27.84
C LEU A 157 0.73 -24.52 29.35
N ASN A 158 -0.42 -24.91 29.92
CA ASN A 158 -0.57 -25.20 31.35
C ASN A 158 -0.49 -26.70 31.68
N GLY A 159 -0.49 -27.57 30.68
CA GLY A 159 -0.36 -29.01 30.85
C GLY A 159 1.08 -29.44 31.12
N ASP A 160 1.38 -30.70 30.81
CA ASP A 160 2.74 -31.23 30.91
C ASP A 160 3.70 -30.40 30.05
N LYS A 161 4.88 -30.12 30.60
CA LYS A 161 5.88 -29.29 29.92
C LYS A 161 6.39 -30.00 28.66
N ILE A 162 5.93 -29.52 27.50
CA ILE A 162 6.44 -29.96 26.19
C ILE A 162 7.63 -29.08 25.80
N GLU A 163 8.78 -29.70 25.54
CA GLU A 163 9.99 -28.96 25.16
C GLU A 163 9.78 -28.16 23.86
N GLY A 164 10.16 -26.88 23.87
CA GLY A 164 10.05 -25.98 22.72
C GLY A 164 8.63 -25.46 22.42
N MET A 165 7.61 -25.88 23.19
CA MET A 165 6.29 -25.25 23.17
C MET A 165 6.29 -23.96 23.96
N GLU A 166 5.89 -22.87 23.31
CA GLU A 166 5.84 -21.54 23.88
C GLU A 166 4.69 -20.75 23.28
N GLU A 167 4.22 -19.71 23.96
CA GLU A 167 3.10 -18.91 23.46
C GLU A 167 3.38 -18.26 22.07
N SER A 168 4.64 -17.94 21.78
CA SER A 168 5.03 -17.20 20.58
C SER A 168 4.84 -17.96 19.26
N ILE A 169 4.73 -19.29 19.31
CA ILE A 169 4.58 -20.14 18.12
C ILE A 169 3.11 -20.43 17.75
N PHE A 170 2.16 -20.05 18.61
CA PHE A 170 0.74 -20.21 18.32
C PHE A 170 0.27 -19.16 17.30
N GLN A 171 -0.66 -19.56 16.43
CA GLN A 171 -1.30 -18.64 15.50
C GLN A 171 -2.12 -17.59 16.25
N SER A 172 -2.22 -16.39 15.68
CA SER A 172 -3.13 -15.36 16.18
C SER A 172 -4.58 -15.79 15.92
N PRO A 173 -5.50 -15.70 16.91
CA PRO A 173 -6.89 -16.07 16.72
C PRO A 173 -7.56 -15.36 15.52
N GLN A 174 -7.21 -14.09 15.29
CA GLN A 174 -7.72 -13.27 14.18
C GLN A 174 -7.18 -13.71 12.81
N LYS A 175 -6.18 -14.59 12.78
CA LYS A 175 -5.54 -15.11 11.57
C LYS A 175 -5.89 -16.58 11.32
N LEU A 176 -6.86 -17.15 12.04
CA LEU A 176 -7.34 -18.50 11.79
C LEU A 176 -8.17 -18.53 10.49
N HIS A 177 -7.72 -19.32 9.53
CA HIS A 177 -8.37 -19.48 8.23
C HIS A 177 -7.96 -20.80 7.57
N LEU A 178 -8.74 -21.22 6.56
CA LEU A 178 -8.40 -22.27 5.61
C LEU A 178 -7.97 -21.63 4.30
N THR A 179 -6.72 -21.80 3.90
CA THR A 179 -6.25 -21.32 2.59
C THR A 179 -6.77 -22.26 1.50
N ILE A 180 -7.46 -21.70 0.49
CA ILE A 180 -7.96 -22.46 -0.66
C ILE A 180 -6.97 -22.36 -1.82
N VAL A 181 -6.59 -21.13 -2.18
CA VAL A 181 -5.80 -20.83 -3.38
C VAL A 181 -4.81 -19.72 -3.07
N VAL A 182 -3.59 -19.80 -3.61
CA VAL A 182 -2.57 -18.76 -3.51
C VAL A 182 -2.20 -18.25 -4.90
N PHE A 183 -1.98 -16.94 -5.02
CA PHE A 183 -1.70 -16.26 -6.29
C PHE A 183 -0.42 -15.45 -6.24
N ALA A 184 0.18 -15.28 -7.42
CA ALA A 184 1.20 -14.27 -7.71
C ALA A 184 0.66 -13.36 -8.83
N LEU A 185 -0.35 -12.53 -8.49
CA LEU A 185 -0.98 -11.61 -9.45
C LEU A 185 -0.09 -10.38 -9.62
N LEU A 186 0.37 -10.13 -10.85
CA LEU A 186 1.38 -9.10 -11.13
C LEU A 186 0.81 -7.80 -11.69
N ASP A 187 -0.47 -7.77 -12.07
CA ASP A 187 -1.15 -6.55 -12.51
C ASP A 187 -2.66 -6.53 -12.23
N ASP A 188 -3.29 -5.39 -12.52
CA ASP A 188 -4.69 -5.16 -12.21
C ASP A 188 -5.65 -5.95 -13.11
N HIS A 189 -5.21 -6.39 -14.30
CA HIS A 189 -6.02 -7.26 -15.16
C HIS A 189 -6.08 -8.66 -14.57
N GLU A 190 -4.95 -9.19 -14.09
CA GLU A 190 -4.90 -10.47 -13.39
C GLU A 190 -5.77 -10.44 -12.12
N LYS A 191 -5.77 -9.33 -11.37
CA LYS A 191 -6.68 -9.13 -10.23
C LYS A 191 -8.14 -9.09 -10.64
N SER A 192 -8.46 -8.34 -11.70
CA SER A 192 -9.83 -8.26 -12.23
C SER A 192 -10.33 -9.63 -12.68
N GLU A 193 -9.51 -10.39 -13.39
CA GLU A 193 -9.86 -11.74 -13.82
C GLU A 193 -10.02 -12.70 -12.64
N ALA A 194 -9.17 -12.62 -11.61
CA ALA A 194 -9.33 -13.43 -10.41
C ALA A 194 -10.64 -13.10 -9.66
N THR A 195 -11.00 -11.82 -9.56
CA THR A 195 -12.29 -11.40 -8.99
C THR A 195 -13.45 -11.95 -9.80
N LYS A 196 -13.38 -11.85 -11.14
CA LYS A 196 -14.39 -12.40 -12.04
C LYS A 196 -14.53 -13.92 -11.90
N ALA A 197 -13.41 -14.65 -11.86
CA ALA A 197 -13.40 -16.09 -11.66
C ALA A 197 -14.06 -16.50 -10.33
N LEU A 198 -13.79 -15.76 -9.26
CA LEU A 198 -14.42 -15.99 -7.96
C LEU A 198 -15.93 -15.73 -8.01
N GLN A 199 -16.35 -14.63 -8.64
CA GLN A 199 -17.75 -14.26 -8.79
C GLN A 199 -18.52 -15.26 -9.65
N ASP A 200 -17.91 -15.72 -10.75
CA ASP A 200 -18.51 -16.71 -11.64
C ASP A 200 -18.69 -18.03 -10.90
N TYR A 201 -17.68 -18.50 -10.15
CA TYR A 201 -17.82 -19.70 -9.32
C TYR A 201 -18.86 -19.54 -8.22
N LYS A 202 -18.93 -18.36 -7.58
CA LYS A 202 -19.97 -18.04 -6.60
C LYS A 202 -21.36 -18.18 -7.21
N ASN A 203 -21.60 -17.50 -8.33
CA ASN A 203 -22.92 -17.44 -8.96
C ASN A 203 -23.37 -18.80 -9.53
N THR A 204 -22.42 -19.57 -10.07
CA THR A 204 -22.74 -20.82 -10.79
C THR A 204 -22.73 -22.06 -9.90
N ILE A 205 -21.92 -22.08 -8.83
CA ILE A 205 -21.74 -23.26 -7.98
C ILE A 205 -22.18 -22.97 -6.54
N LEU A 206 -21.66 -21.92 -5.89
CA LEU A 206 -21.91 -21.70 -4.45
C LEU A 206 -23.33 -21.23 -4.14
N ASP A 207 -23.85 -20.24 -4.87
CA ASP A 207 -25.18 -19.69 -4.64
C ASP A 207 -26.29 -20.75 -4.86
N PRO A 208 -26.28 -21.55 -5.95
CA PRO A 208 -27.24 -22.64 -6.11
C PRO A 208 -27.14 -23.70 -5.01
N LEU A 209 -25.91 -24.04 -4.60
CA LEU A 209 -25.68 -24.99 -3.51
C LEU A 209 -26.27 -24.46 -2.19
N ILE A 210 -25.93 -23.24 -1.79
CA ILE A 210 -26.41 -22.61 -0.56
C ILE A 210 -27.93 -22.45 -0.59
N LYS A 211 -28.54 -22.14 -1.74
CA LYS A 211 -29.99 -22.05 -1.88
C LYS A 211 -30.68 -23.41 -1.64
N LYS A 212 -30.02 -24.51 -2.01
CA LYS A 212 -30.53 -25.88 -1.81
C LYS A 212 -30.28 -26.39 -0.38
N THR A 213 -29.09 -26.17 0.16
CA THR A 213 -28.62 -26.80 1.42
C THR A 213 -28.76 -25.89 2.64
N GLY A 214 -28.99 -24.60 2.44
CA GLY A 214 -28.75 -23.59 3.45
C GLY A 214 -27.25 -23.34 3.70
N PRO A 215 -26.91 -22.47 4.67
CA PRO A 215 -25.54 -22.18 5.04
C PRO A 215 -24.77 -23.43 5.45
N LEU A 216 -23.58 -23.62 4.86
CA LEU A 216 -22.72 -24.76 5.14
C LEU A 216 -22.01 -24.56 6.48
N LYS A 217 -22.22 -25.47 7.42
CA LYS A 217 -21.51 -25.47 8.71
C LYS A 217 -20.19 -26.22 8.57
N ILE A 218 -19.07 -25.54 8.80
CA ILE A 218 -17.73 -26.14 8.77
C ILE A 218 -17.35 -26.51 10.20
N LYS A 219 -16.95 -27.77 10.40
CA LYS A 219 -16.33 -28.23 11.65
C LYS A 219 -14.82 -28.27 11.50
N ILE A 220 -14.14 -27.78 12.53
CA ILE A 220 -12.68 -27.87 12.67
C ILE A 220 -12.35 -28.95 13.68
N PHE A 221 -11.47 -29.88 13.33
CA PHE A 221 -11.20 -31.04 14.18
C PHE A 221 -9.82 -31.66 13.93
N GLY A 222 -9.37 -32.42 14.93
CA GLY A 222 -8.12 -33.17 14.87
C GLY A 222 -6.88 -32.29 14.82
N ILE A 223 -5.72 -32.94 14.88
CA ILE A 223 -4.41 -32.31 14.75
C ILE A 223 -3.62 -33.13 13.74
N ASP A 224 -2.94 -32.43 12.84
CA ASP A 224 -2.05 -33.01 11.85
C ASP A 224 -0.89 -32.05 11.57
N CYS A 225 0.06 -32.46 10.73
CA CYS A 225 1.30 -31.74 10.51
C CYS A 225 1.68 -31.57 9.03
N MET A 226 2.43 -30.52 8.73
CA MET A 226 2.82 -30.16 7.36
C MET A 226 4.09 -30.90 6.89
N SER A 227 4.24 -32.19 7.21
CA SER A 227 5.31 -33.08 6.71
C SER A 227 5.06 -34.53 7.15
N GLU A 228 5.40 -35.51 6.32
CA GLU A 228 5.45 -36.92 6.76
C GLU A 228 6.66 -37.19 7.69
N ASN A 229 7.70 -36.36 7.61
CA ASN A 229 8.86 -36.46 8.49
C ASN A 229 8.65 -35.58 9.73
N LEU A 230 8.18 -36.20 10.82
CA LEU A 230 7.90 -35.55 12.10
C LEU A 230 9.10 -34.76 12.67
N LYS A 231 10.34 -35.19 12.39
CA LYS A 231 11.55 -34.47 12.85
C LYS A 231 11.78 -33.13 12.14
N LYS A 232 11.07 -32.86 11.05
CA LYS A 232 11.16 -31.63 10.24
C LYS A 232 9.85 -30.83 10.22
N VAL A 233 8.92 -31.15 11.12
CA VAL A 233 7.63 -30.47 11.19
C VAL A 233 7.81 -29.10 11.83
N ASP A 234 7.48 -28.06 11.07
CA ASP A 234 7.38 -26.70 11.60
C ASP A 234 5.94 -26.28 11.87
N VAL A 235 4.95 -26.94 11.24
CA VAL A 235 3.55 -26.50 11.26
C VAL A 235 2.63 -27.62 11.72
N LEU A 236 1.87 -27.35 12.79
CA LEU A 236 0.70 -28.13 13.20
C LEU A 236 -0.58 -27.40 12.81
N TYR A 237 -1.54 -28.14 12.30
CA TYR A 237 -2.81 -27.61 11.84
C TYR A 237 -3.98 -28.51 12.23
N ALA A 238 -5.18 -27.92 12.28
CA ALA A 238 -6.43 -28.64 12.38
C ALA A 238 -7.02 -28.92 10.99
N LYS A 239 -7.74 -30.04 10.87
CA LYS A 239 -8.47 -30.42 9.66
C LYS A 239 -9.84 -29.72 9.65
N ALA A 240 -10.46 -29.68 8.47
CA ALA A 240 -11.79 -29.12 8.29
C ALA A 240 -12.66 -30.02 7.40
N SER A 241 -13.95 -30.09 7.70
CA SER A 241 -14.97 -30.68 6.82
C SER A 241 -16.31 -29.99 7.05
N ILE A 242 -17.30 -30.28 6.20
CA ILE A 242 -18.68 -29.88 6.46
C ILE A 242 -19.29 -30.81 7.54
N VAL A 243 -20.22 -30.27 8.33
CA VAL A 243 -21.08 -31.04 9.25
C VAL A 243 -22.11 -31.80 8.41
N ASP A 244 -22.28 -33.10 8.68
CA ASP A 244 -23.16 -33.99 7.90
C ASP A 244 -22.81 -34.04 6.39
N GLU A 245 -21.50 -34.05 6.11
CA GLU A 245 -20.94 -34.12 4.77
C GLU A 245 -21.53 -35.30 3.97
N ASN A 246 -21.97 -34.98 2.75
CA ASN A 246 -22.52 -35.93 1.79
C ASN A 246 -21.93 -35.67 0.40
N GLU A 247 -22.35 -36.44 -0.61
CA GLU A 247 -21.85 -36.33 -1.98
C GLU A 247 -22.03 -34.94 -2.60
N GLU A 248 -23.10 -34.21 -2.25
CA GLU A 248 -23.44 -32.88 -2.77
C GLU A 248 -22.83 -31.74 -1.96
N SER A 249 -22.73 -31.89 -0.63
CA SER A 249 -22.18 -30.90 0.32
C SER A 249 -20.82 -31.32 0.84
N ASN A 250 -19.88 -31.55 -0.09
CA ASN A 250 -18.52 -31.97 0.25
C ASN A 250 -17.54 -30.80 0.17
N LEU A 251 -16.86 -30.50 1.29
CA LEU A 251 -15.99 -29.33 1.38
C LEU A 251 -14.82 -29.46 0.41
N GLN A 252 -14.23 -30.65 0.33
CA GLN A 252 -13.08 -30.94 -0.53
C GLN A 252 -13.44 -30.76 -2.01
N LYS A 253 -14.60 -31.27 -2.45
CA LYS A 253 -15.07 -31.08 -3.84
C LYS A 253 -15.26 -29.60 -4.17
N ILE A 254 -15.86 -28.83 -3.26
CA ILE A 254 -16.10 -27.39 -3.47
C ILE A 254 -14.77 -26.62 -3.59
N VAL A 255 -13.82 -26.86 -2.69
CA VAL A 255 -12.55 -26.12 -2.73
C VAL A 255 -11.65 -26.57 -3.89
N ASN A 256 -11.69 -27.85 -4.27
CA ASN A 256 -11.00 -28.34 -5.46
C ASN A 256 -11.59 -27.71 -6.72
N GLY A 257 -12.93 -27.70 -6.85
CA GLY A 257 -13.61 -27.07 -7.98
C GLY A 257 -13.26 -25.59 -8.11
N LEU A 258 -13.17 -24.86 -6.99
CA LEU A 258 -12.76 -23.45 -7.01
C LEU A 258 -11.29 -23.31 -7.45
N SER A 259 -10.38 -24.12 -6.90
CA SER A 259 -8.97 -24.11 -7.29
C SER A 259 -8.78 -24.48 -8.76
N ASP A 260 -9.54 -25.45 -9.26
CA ASP A 260 -9.51 -25.88 -10.65
C ASP A 260 -10.08 -24.78 -11.57
N HIS A 261 -11.13 -24.09 -11.15
CA HIS A 261 -11.69 -22.95 -11.90
C HIS A 261 -10.66 -21.82 -12.09
N PHE A 262 -9.88 -21.51 -11.05
CA PHE A 262 -8.76 -20.56 -11.18
C PHE A 262 -7.63 -21.09 -12.07
N TYR A 263 -7.34 -22.39 -12.00
CA TYR A 263 -6.29 -23.04 -12.80
C TYR A 263 -6.64 -23.02 -14.30
N GLU A 264 -7.88 -23.35 -14.64
CA GLU A 264 -8.39 -23.35 -16.02
C GLU A 264 -8.36 -21.96 -16.67
N ARG A 265 -8.48 -20.91 -15.84
CA ARG A 265 -8.32 -19.51 -16.26
C ARG A 265 -6.86 -19.03 -16.30
N GLY A 266 -5.89 -19.87 -15.95
CA GLY A 266 -4.47 -19.54 -16.01
C GLY A 266 -3.98 -18.60 -14.90
N LEU A 267 -4.69 -18.53 -13.76
CA LEU A 267 -4.35 -17.64 -12.65
C LEU A 267 -3.47 -18.29 -11.58
N VAL A 268 -3.49 -19.62 -11.49
CA VAL A 268 -2.85 -20.38 -10.40
C VAL A 268 -2.20 -21.65 -10.91
N ARG A 269 -1.29 -22.20 -10.11
CA ARG A 269 -0.65 -23.49 -10.39
C ARG A 269 -1.35 -24.61 -9.65
N LYS A 270 -1.32 -25.81 -10.25
CA LYS A 270 -1.76 -27.04 -9.57
C LYS A 270 -0.56 -27.81 -9.04
N TYR A 271 -0.30 -27.67 -7.74
CA TYR A 271 0.80 -28.37 -7.05
C TYR A 271 0.42 -29.77 -6.59
N GLN A 272 -0.87 -30.00 -6.33
CA GLN A 272 -1.42 -31.25 -5.81
C GLN A 272 -2.82 -31.45 -6.42
N ASP A 273 -3.30 -32.70 -6.43
CA ASP A 273 -4.64 -33.01 -6.95
C ASP A 273 -5.75 -32.41 -6.09
N ASN A 274 -5.51 -32.29 -4.78
CA ASN A 274 -6.46 -31.78 -3.81
C ASN A 274 -5.90 -30.55 -3.09
N VAL A 275 -6.76 -29.56 -2.86
CA VAL A 275 -6.48 -28.46 -1.95
C VAL A 275 -6.29 -29.02 -0.55
N LYS A 276 -5.13 -28.75 0.06
CA LYS A 276 -4.87 -29.19 1.43
C LYS A 276 -5.61 -28.29 2.42
N LEU A 277 -6.78 -28.74 2.87
CA LEU A 277 -7.57 -28.05 3.89
C LEU A 277 -6.87 -28.11 5.25
N HIS A 278 -6.32 -26.98 5.69
CA HIS A 278 -5.58 -26.88 6.94
C HIS A 278 -5.80 -25.53 7.61
N MET A 279 -6.12 -25.54 8.90
CA MET A 279 -6.15 -24.36 9.74
C MET A 279 -4.91 -24.36 10.63
N THR A 280 -3.93 -23.50 10.34
CA THR A 280 -2.66 -23.48 11.09
C THR A 280 -2.91 -23.10 12.55
N LEU A 281 -2.51 -23.99 13.48
CA LEU A 281 -2.62 -23.77 14.92
C LEU A 281 -1.30 -23.29 15.52
N ILE A 282 -0.19 -23.94 15.12
CA ILE A 282 1.15 -23.72 15.64
C ILE A 282 2.13 -23.72 14.49
N ASN A 283 3.06 -22.77 14.49
CA ASN A 283 4.14 -22.68 13.53
C ASN A 283 5.44 -22.27 14.23
N THR A 284 6.42 -23.17 14.26
CA THR A 284 7.74 -22.93 14.87
C THR A 284 8.49 -21.76 14.23
N LYS A 285 8.17 -21.40 12.98
CA LYS A 285 8.75 -20.21 12.32
C LYS A 285 8.27 -18.89 12.93
N TYR A 286 7.15 -18.90 13.68
CA TYR A 286 6.69 -17.74 14.43
C TYR A 286 7.51 -17.52 15.70
N ARG A 287 8.33 -18.51 16.10
CA ARG A 287 9.19 -18.44 17.26
C ARG A 287 9.94 -17.12 17.24
N LYS A 288 9.68 -16.31 18.26
CA LYS A 288 10.37 -15.05 18.46
C LYS A 288 11.80 -15.37 18.84
N ASN A 289 12.64 -15.57 17.83
CA ASN A 289 14.08 -15.65 18.01
C ASN A 289 14.52 -14.33 18.67
N MET A 290 15.00 -14.39 19.91
CA MET A 290 15.62 -13.24 20.58
C MET A 290 16.80 -12.68 19.77
N ASN A 291 17.37 -13.48 18.85
CA ASN A 291 18.53 -13.16 18.01
C ASN A 291 18.26 -13.12 16.49
N SER A 292 17.01 -13.20 16.01
CA SER A 292 16.71 -12.90 14.60
C SER A 292 16.88 -11.39 14.38
N PRO A 293 17.34 -10.92 13.20
CA PRO A 293 17.26 -9.51 12.90
C PRO A 293 15.77 -9.15 12.98
N LYS A 294 15.40 -8.37 14.01
CA LYS A 294 14.03 -7.88 14.18
C LYS A 294 13.59 -7.35 12.81
N LYS A 295 12.41 -7.77 12.29
CA LYS A 295 11.67 -6.89 11.36
C LYS A 295 11.81 -5.51 12.00
N LYS A 296 12.49 -4.56 11.35
CA LYS A 296 12.78 -3.27 11.99
C LYS A 296 11.44 -2.80 12.51
N ARG A 297 11.29 -2.70 13.83
CA ARG A 297 10.07 -2.16 14.42
C ARG A 297 10.28 -0.67 14.46
N VAL A 298 9.23 0.07 14.17
CA VAL A 298 9.23 1.51 14.44
C VAL A 298 9.54 1.65 15.94
N PRO A 299 10.58 2.41 16.30
CA PRO A 299 10.88 2.72 17.69
C PRO A 299 9.64 3.23 18.41
N VAL A 300 9.46 2.78 19.66
CA VAL A 300 8.37 3.24 20.52
C VAL A 300 8.99 4.03 21.65
N ILE A 301 8.52 5.25 21.85
CA ILE A 301 8.97 6.17 22.89
C ILE A 301 7.80 6.55 23.80
N ASN A 302 8.12 6.93 25.03
CA ASN A 302 7.17 7.45 26.00
C ASN A 302 7.32 8.98 26.11
N THR A 303 6.30 9.64 26.63
CA THR A 303 6.25 11.10 26.86
C THR A 303 7.29 11.64 27.84
N GLU A 304 8.03 10.77 28.51
CA GLU A 304 9.15 11.13 29.40
C GLU A 304 10.42 11.53 28.63
N LEU A 305 10.50 11.22 27.33
CA LEU A 305 11.66 11.57 26.51
C LEU A 305 11.78 13.10 26.42
N SER A 306 12.98 13.64 26.61
CA SER A 306 13.21 15.08 26.46
C SER A 306 13.08 15.53 25.00
N TYR A 307 12.74 16.80 24.77
CA TYR A 307 12.75 17.36 23.42
C TYR A 307 14.10 17.19 22.72
N ASN A 308 15.21 17.42 23.41
CA ASN A 308 16.55 17.31 22.85
C ASN A 308 16.89 15.86 22.42
N ASP A 309 16.49 14.88 23.23
CA ASP A 309 16.68 13.47 22.87
C ASP A 309 15.77 13.06 21.71
N PHE A 310 14.54 13.57 21.68
CA PHE A 310 13.65 13.35 20.54
C PHE A 310 14.24 13.94 19.26
N PHE A 311 14.68 15.20 19.33
CA PHE A 311 15.29 15.94 18.24
C PHE A 311 16.49 15.17 17.66
N LYS A 312 17.45 14.82 18.52
CA LYS A 312 18.70 14.19 18.10
C LYS A 312 18.50 12.78 17.55
N ASN A 313 17.62 11.98 18.15
CA ASN A 313 17.51 10.55 17.83
C ASN A 313 16.44 10.22 16.78
N TYR A 314 15.45 11.09 16.58
CA TYR A 314 14.31 10.82 15.69
C TYR A 314 14.11 11.92 14.65
N LEU A 315 13.95 13.18 15.07
CA LEU A 315 13.63 14.28 14.17
C LEU A 315 14.78 14.56 13.19
N GLN A 316 15.98 14.83 13.71
CA GLN A 316 17.18 15.12 12.92
C GLN A 316 17.65 13.91 12.11
N CYS A 317 17.52 12.70 12.66
CA CYS A 317 17.87 11.46 11.96
C CYS A 317 16.80 11.00 10.95
N ASN A 318 15.66 11.69 10.88
CA ASN A 318 14.54 11.36 9.99
C ASN A 318 14.03 9.91 10.20
N ILE A 319 13.90 9.48 11.46
CA ILE A 319 13.49 8.12 11.87
C ILE A 319 12.05 8.17 12.41
N PRO A 320 11.10 7.40 11.85
CA PRO A 320 9.74 7.36 12.36
C PRO A 320 9.70 6.75 13.75
N CYS A 321 8.75 7.16 14.58
CA CYS A 321 8.53 6.55 15.90
C CYS A 321 7.06 6.60 16.33
N ILE A 322 6.68 5.73 17.27
CA ILE A 322 5.41 5.79 17.98
C ILE A 322 5.65 6.47 19.32
N ILE A 323 4.83 7.45 19.65
CA ILE A 323 4.87 8.17 20.93
C ILE A 323 3.64 7.74 21.73
N LYS A 324 3.87 7.06 22.86
CA LYS A 324 2.79 6.57 23.72
C LYS A 324 2.26 7.67 24.63
N ASN A 325 0.98 7.56 25.00
CA ASN A 325 0.36 8.36 26.05
C ASN A 325 0.35 9.88 25.78
N VAL A 326 0.40 10.28 24.52
CA VAL A 326 0.48 11.70 24.12
C VAL A 326 -0.80 12.44 24.45
N THR A 327 -1.94 11.77 24.35
CA THR A 327 -3.25 12.43 24.45
C THR A 327 -3.86 12.36 25.84
N LEU A 328 -3.20 11.75 26.84
CA LEU A 328 -3.78 11.54 28.17
C LEU A 328 -4.32 12.82 28.83
N ASN A 329 -3.73 13.96 28.50
CA ASN A 329 -4.06 15.26 29.08
C ASN A 329 -5.03 16.07 28.20
N TRP A 330 -5.45 15.54 27.06
CA TRP A 330 -6.31 16.23 26.10
C TRP A 330 -7.78 16.09 26.49
N GLU A 331 -8.57 17.15 26.33
CA GLU A 331 -10.01 17.00 26.50
C GLU A 331 -10.61 16.04 25.46
N ALA A 332 -10.03 15.97 24.25
CA ALA A 332 -10.46 15.00 23.26
C ALA A 332 -10.33 13.55 23.76
N HIS A 333 -9.28 13.22 24.52
CA HIS A 333 -9.11 11.87 25.06
C HIS A 333 -10.22 11.51 26.06
N SER A 334 -10.63 12.46 26.89
CA SER A 334 -11.68 12.23 27.90
C SER A 334 -13.10 12.41 27.37
N LYS A 335 -13.33 13.29 26.39
CA LYS A 335 -14.68 13.68 25.93
C LYS A 335 -15.05 13.06 24.58
N TRP A 336 -14.10 12.87 23.67
CA TRP A 336 -14.36 12.28 22.35
C TRP A 336 -14.32 10.75 22.37
N LEU A 337 -13.90 10.14 23.48
CA LEU A 337 -13.90 8.70 23.66
C LEU A 337 -14.97 8.27 24.67
N THR A 338 -15.49 7.07 24.47
CA THR A 338 -16.29 6.33 25.45
C THR A 338 -15.37 5.52 26.38
N ASP A 339 -15.92 4.96 27.47
CA ASP A 339 -15.18 4.06 28.38
C ASP A 339 -14.61 2.81 27.68
N LYS A 340 -15.07 2.50 26.46
CA LYS A 340 -14.59 1.39 25.62
C LYS A 340 -13.58 1.85 24.54
N ASN A 341 -13.03 3.05 24.64
CA ASN A 341 -12.12 3.66 23.65
C ASN A 341 -12.71 3.76 22.24
N LYS A 342 -14.04 3.87 22.11
CA LYS A 342 -14.74 4.14 20.84
C LYS A 342 -15.12 5.62 20.74
N PRO A 343 -15.24 6.20 19.54
CA PRO A 343 -15.72 7.57 19.35
C PRO A 343 -17.05 7.85 20.08
N ASN A 344 -17.10 8.92 20.86
CA ASN A 344 -18.29 9.37 21.59
C ASN A 344 -19.17 10.25 20.69
N LEU A 345 -19.97 9.59 19.85
CA LEU A 345 -20.80 10.26 18.84
C LEU A 345 -21.80 11.24 19.46
N ASN A 346 -22.33 10.96 20.65
CA ASN A 346 -23.27 11.85 21.33
C ASN A 346 -22.61 13.17 21.73
N TYR A 347 -21.39 13.12 22.27
CA TYR A 347 -20.64 14.33 22.59
C TYR A 347 -20.32 15.13 21.32
N LEU A 348 -19.80 14.46 20.29
CA LEU A 348 -19.44 15.10 19.02
C LEU A 348 -20.65 15.74 18.33
N ARG A 349 -21.79 15.05 18.29
CA ARG A 349 -23.06 15.57 17.77
C ARG A 349 -23.52 16.78 18.57
N ASN A 350 -23.58 16.68 19.90
CA ASN A 350 -24.10 17.76 20.73
C ASN A 350 -23.21 19.01 20.71
N LYS A 351 -21.89 18.85 20.62
CA LYS A 351 -20.95 19.99 20.66
C LYS A 351 -20.67 20.58 19.28
N TYR A 352 -20.53 19.74 18.26
CA TYR A 352 -20.07 20.15 16.93
C TYR A 352 -21.03 19.78 15.79
N GLY A 353 -22.23 19.27 16.08
CA GLY A 353 -23.16 18.73 15.09
C GLY A 353 -23.53 19.68 13.95
N THR A 354 -23.62 20.98 14.26
CA THR A 354 -23.95 22.03 13.29
C THR A 354 -22.75 22.53 12.47
N CYS A 355 -21.55 21.99 12.72
CA CYS A 355 -20.35 22.31 11.95
C CYS A 355 -20.47 21.74 10.54
N ASP A 356 -20.07 22.53 9.54
CA ASP A 356 -19.88 22.03 8.19
C ASP A 356 -18.61 21.18 8.14
N VAL A 357 -18.71 20.00 7.54
CA VAL A 357 -17.63 19.02 7.39
C VAL A 357 -17.56 18.54 5.95
N THR A 358 -16.35 18.24 5.50
CA THR A 358 -16.11 17.67 4.16
C THR A 358 -16.05 16.16 4.28
N VAL A 359 -16.88 15.48 3.48
CA VAL A 359 -17.00 14.03 3.47
C VAL A 359 -16.62 13.52 2.09
N TYR A 360 -15.71 12.56 2.05
CA TYR A 360 -15.19 11.96 0.83
C TYR A 360 -15.87 10.61 0.59
N ASP A 361 -16.33 10.36 -0.63
CA ASP A 361 -16.78 9.03 -1.05
C ASP A 361 -15.58 8.21 -1.55
N CYS A 362 -15.19 7.17 -0.80
CA CYS A 362 -14.06 6.34 -1.17
C CYS A 362 -14.36 5.35 -2.31
N ASN A 363 -15.61 5.21 -2.77
CA ASN A 363 -15.95 4.38 -3.95
C ASN A 363 -15.90 5.16 -5.27
N GLU A 364 -16.14 6.47 -5.22
CA GLU A 364 -16.30 7.27 -6.43
C GLU A 364 -15.09 8.18 -6.65
N ARG A 365 -14.37 7.92 -7.74
CA ARG A 365 -13.31 8.78 -8.21
C ARG A 365 -13.90 9.90 -9.06
N TYR A 366 -13.64 11.15 -8.67
CA TYR A 366 -13.99 12.35 -9.42
C TYR A 366 -12.69 13.04 -9.86
N PHE A 367 -12.38 12.97 -11.16
CA PHE A 367 -11.09 13.38 -11.73
C PHE A 367 -9.87 12.76 -11.00
N ASN A 368 -9.05 13.62 -10.41
CA ASN A 368 -7.86 13.31 -9.65
C ASN A 368 -8.14 13.40 -8.14
N SER A 369 -9.37 13.11 -7.67
CA SER A 369 -9.71 13.03 -6.24
C SER A 369 -10.87 12.05 -6.03
N GLN A 370 -11.20 11.77 -4.77
CA GLN A 370 -12.50 11.22 -4.38
C GLN A 370 -13.57 12.31 -4.46
N GLN A 371 -14.79 11.94 -4.82
CA GLN A 371 -15.90 12.88 -4.80
C GLN A 371 -16.13 13.38 -3.36
N THR A 372 -16.29 14.69 -3.19
CA THR A 372 -16.57 15.32 -1.89
C THR A 372 -17.97 15.88 -1.82
N GLU A 373 -18.58 15.79 -0.64
CA GLU A 373 -19.78 16.53 -0.27
C GLU A 373 -19.51 17.33 1.01
N ILE A 374 -20.11 18.52 1.10
CA ILE A 374 -20.15 19.28 2.35
C ILE A 374 -21.50 19.02 3.01
N CYS A 375 -21.48 18.61 4.27
CA CYS A 375 -22.69 18.42 5.06
C CYS A 375 -22.47 18.82 6.52
N LYS A 376 -23.54 18.81 7.32
CA LYS A 376 -23.43 19.01 8.77
C LYS A 376 -22.86 17.76 9.43
N LEU A 377 -22.03 17.93 10.46
CA LEU A 377 -21.45 16.81 11.20
C LEU A 377 -22.54 15.86 11.71
N GLU A 378 -23.65 16.38 12.23
CA GLU A 378 -24.77 15.55 12.69
C GLU A 378 -25.31 14.65 11.57
N THR A 379 -25.44 15.18 10.35
CA THR A 379 -25.88 14.42 9.17
C THR A 379 -24.87 13.32 8.82
N TYR A 380 -23.57 13.64 8.85
CA TYR A 380 -22.52 12.64 8.64
C TYR A 380 -22.57 11.52 9.68
N LEU A 381 -22.70 11.88 10.96
CA LEU A 381 -22.79 10.93 12.07
C LEU A 381 -24.02 10.02 11.91
N ASP A 382 -25.17 10.58 11.56
CA ASP A 382 -26.40 9.80 11.36
C ASP A 382 -26.30 8.86 10.14
N THR A 383 -25.61 9.29 9.08
CA THR A 383 -25.46 8.51 7.84
C THR A 383 -24.47 7.36 8.00
N ILE A 384 -23.31 7.61 8.60
CA ILE A 384 -22.21 6.63 8.66
C ILE A 384 -22.31 5.71 9.87
N TRP A 385 -22.89 6.18 10.96
CA TRP A 385 -23.08 5.40 12.17
C TRP A 385 -24.53 4.93 12.37
N GLY A 386 -25.37 5.10 11.34
CA GLY A 386 -26.73 4.55 11.25
C GLY A 386 -26.77 3.08 10.82
N VAL A 387 -27.97 2.49 10.85
CA VAL A 387 -28.21 1.05 10.62
C VAL A 387 -27.98 0.63 9.14
N ASP A 388 -28.12 1.57 8.20
CA ASP A 388 -27.98 1.36 6.74
C ASP A 388 -26.76 2.06 6.14
N SER A 389 -25.62 2.01 6.84
CA SER A 389 -24.41 2.79 6.51
C SER A 389 -23.71 2.35 5.21
N PRO A 390 -23.41 3.30 4.28
CA PRO A 390 -22.44 3.06 3.23
C PRO A 390 -21.02 3.07 3.85
N LYS A 391 -20.41 1.88 3.97
CA LYS A 391 -19.13 1.62 4.69
C LYS A 391 -17.88 2.38 4.21
N LEU A 392 -18.00 3.27 3.24
CA LEU A 392 -16.86 3.86 2.53
C LEU A 392 -16.90 5.39 2.41
N LYS A 393 -17.68 6.12 3.22
CA LYS A 393 -17.49 7.58 3.33
C LYS A 393 -16.52 7.94 4.45
N TYR A 394 -15.63 8.89 4.19
CA TYR A 394 -14.56 9.30 5.09
C TYR A 394 -14.55 10.81 5.32
N LEU A 395 -14.74 11.23 6.56
CA LEU A 395 -14.60 12.64 6.95
C LEU A 395 -13.12 12.92 7.21
N LYS A 396 -12.55 13.87 6.47
CA LYS A 396 -11.21 14.40 6.67
C LYS A 396 -11.19 15.91 6.40
N ASP A 397 -10.05 16.54 6.64
CA ASP A 397 -9.82 17.98 6.45
C ASP A 397 -10.76 18.84 7.31
N TRP A 398 -11.15 18.32 8.48
CA TRP A 398 -11.99 19.04 9.43
C TRP A 398 -11.12 20.00 10.25
N HIS A 399 -11.09 21.27 9.84
CA HIS A 399 -10.32 22.32 10.50
C HIS A 399 -10.94 22.81 11.83
N LEU A 400 -11.32 21.89 12.72
CA LEU A 400 -12.15 22.17 13.89
C LEU A 400 -11.62 23.30 14.79
N LYS A 401 -10.31 23.32 15.09
CA LYS A 401 -9.69 24.39 15.91
C LYS A 401 -9.73 25.77 15.25
N ASN A 402 -9.87 25.87 13.92
CA ASN A 402 -10.09 27.16 13.25
C ASN A 402 -11.54 27.62 13.45
N THR A 403 -12.50 26.70 13.34
CA THR A 403 -13.92 26.98 13.60
C THR A 403 -14.20 27.31 15.07
N TYR A 404 -13.50 26.64 16.00
CA TYR A 404 -13.65 26.81 17.45
C TYR A 404 -12.31 27.19 18.09
N LYS A 405 -11.86 28.44 17.87
CA LYS A 405 -10.55 28.94 18.33
C LYS A 405 -10.34 28.83 19.84
N GLU A 406 -11.40 29.02 20.62
CA GLU A 406 -11.37 28.93 22.10
C GLU A 406 -11.36 27.48 22.64
N ASP A 407 -11.61 26.49 21.79
CA ASP A 407 -11.77 25.10 22.25
C ASP A 407 -10.40 24.43 22.45
N ASN A 408 -10.14 23.93 23.65
CA ASN A 408 -8.84 23.38 24.05
C ASN A 408 -8.84 21.85 24.03
N PHE A 409 -9.41 21.28 22.98
CA PHE A 409 -9.60 19.83 22.86
C PHE A 409 -8.29 19.05 22.68
N TYR A 410 -7.21 19.71 22.24
CA TYR A 410 -5.88 19.13 22.14
C TYR A 410 -4.81 20.20 22.40
N GLN A 411 -3.58 19.73 22.63
CA GLN A 411 -2.38 20.55 22.67
C GLN A 411 -1.31 19.88 21.81
N VAL A 412 -0.53 20.66 21.07
CA VAL A 412 0.57 20.11 20.29
C VAL A 412 1.63 19.54 21.23
N PRO A 413 2.07 18.29 21.03
CA PRO A 413 3.12 17.69 21.84
C PRO A 413 4.43 18.48 21.74
N ILE A 414 5.17 18.58 22.85
CA ILE A 414 6.43 19.34 22.93
C ILE A 414 7.44 18.95 21.85
N TYR A 415 7.42 17.70 21.40
CA TYR A 415 8.25 17.14 20.33
C TYR A 415 8.11 17.86 18.98
N PHE A 416 6.97 18.51 18.77
CA PHE A 416 6.62 19.21 17.54
C PHE A 416 6.47 20.73 17.78
N ALA A 417 7.01 21.25 18.88
CA ALA A 417 6.93 22.67 19.23
C ALA A 417 7.77 23.59 18.31
N SER A 418 8.77 23.03 17.60
CA SER A 418 9.50 23.75 16.56
C SER A 418 8.75 23.60 15.24
N ASP A 419 7.91 24.59 14.98
CA ASP A 419 7.06 24.71 13.80
C ASP A 419 7.22 26.11 13.21
N TRP A 420 8.13 26.21 12.24
CA TRP A 420 8.47 27.48 11.62
C TRP A 420 7.30 28.08 10.85
N LEU A 421 6.44 27.25 10.24
CA LEU A 421 5.32 27.75 9.45
C LEU A 421 4.30 28.43 10.36
N ASN A 422 3.94 27.81 11.47
CA ASN A 422 3.07 28.45 12.46
C ASN A 422 3.73 29.68 13.11
N GLU A 423 5.05 29.67 13.35
CA GLU A 423 5.76 30.88 13.80
C GLU A 423 5.64 32.04 12.80
N PHE A 424 5.70 31.75 11.50
CA PHE A 424 5.62 32.74 10.43
C PHE A 424 4.19 33.25 10.21
N LEU A 425 3.20 32.35 10.10
CA LEU A 425 1.81 32.73 9.80
C LEU A 425 1.18 33.54 10.94
N VAL A 426 1.33 33.07 12.18
CA VAL A 426 0.73 33.72 13.36
C VAL A 426 1.25 35.14 13.56
N GLU A 427 2.56 35.38 13.40
CA GLU A 427 3.14 36.72 13.60
C GLU A 427 2.85 37.67 12.43
N ASN A 428 2.64 37.15 11.22
CA ASN A 428 2.23 37.96 10.07
C ASN A 428 0.71 38.16 9.96
N SER A 429 -0.06 37.75 10.99
CA SER A 429 -1.53 37.88 11.03
C SER A 429 -2.24 37.17 9.87
N GLU A 430 -1.60 36.15 9.30
CA GLU A 430 -2.23 35.22 8.38
C GLU A 430 -2.84 34.10 9.23
N ASP A 431 -4.15 33.82 9.04
CA ASP A 431 -4.90 32.87 9.87
C ASP A 431 -4.23 31.47 9.84
N ASP A 432 -4.44 30.65 10.87
CA ASP A 432 -3.88 29.29 11.03
C ASP A 432 -4.27 28.37 9.85
N TYR A 433 -3.55 28.51 8.73
CA TYR A 433 -3.75 27.75 7.51
C TYR A 433 -2.97 26.45 7.61
N ARG A 434 -3.63 25.44 8.18
CA ARG A 434 -3.27 24.04 7.97
C ARG A 434 -3.18 23.79 6.46
N GLU A 435 -2.04 23.25 6.05
CA GLU A 435 -1.47 23.17 4.68
C GLU A 435 -2.42 22.81 3.52
N GLU A 436 -3.57 22.19 3.74
CA GLU A 436 -4.34 21.55 2.66
C GLU A 436 -5.31 22.48 1.91
N ASN A 437 -5.71 23.63 2.46
CA ASN A 437 -6.61 24.55 1.72
C ASN A 437 -5.93 25.26 0.55
N VAL A 438 -4.59 25.26 0.52
CA VAL A 438 -3.80 25.88 -0.55
C VAL A 438 -3.25 24.89 -1.57
N LEU A 439 -3.68 23.62 -1.47
CA LEU A 439 -3.46 22.58 -2.46
C LEU A 439 -4.67 22.39 -3.40
N ARG A 440 -5.73 23.18 -3.18
CA ARG A 440 -6.99 23.09 -3.90
C ARG A 440 -6.91 23.90 -5.19
N ASP A 441 -7.18 23.27 -6.33
CA ASP A 441 -7.31 23.99 -7.61
C ASP A 441 -8.52 24.96 -7.59
N ALA A 442 -8.70 25.76 -8.65
CA ALA A 442 -9.83 26.69 -8.79
C ALA A 442 -11.22 26.00 -8.79
N LEU A 443 -11.25 24.66 -8.78
CA LEU A 443 -12.43 23.79 -8.70
C LEU A 443 -12.48 22.99 -7.38
N ASN A 444 -11.61 23.33 -6.42
CA ASN A 444 -11.52 22.78 -5.07
C ASN A 444 -10.89 21.38 -4.92
N ASN A 445 -10.16 20.87 -5.92
CA ASN A 445 -9.57 19.51 -5.94
C ASN A 445 -8.12 19.44 -5.46
N LEU A 446 -7.74 18.32 -4.83
CA LEU A 446 -6.39 18.00 -4.35
C LEU A 446 -5.70 16.92 -5.22
N PRO A 447 -4.36 16.88 -5.34
CA PRO A 447 -3.65 15.78 -6.01
C PRO A 447 -3.70 14.46 -5.19
N TYR A 448 -4.01 13.34 -5.86
CA TYR A 448 -4.61 12.15 -5.23
C TYR A 448 -3.74 10.91 -4.98
N ASP A 449 -2.66 10.63 -5.69
CA ASP A 449 -1.87 9.43 -5.36
C ASP A 449 -0.49 9.41 -6.05
N ILE A 450 0.51 8.99 -5.29
CA ILE A 450 1.81 8.50 -5.76
C ILE A 450 1.99 7.07 -5.28
N THR A 451 1.20 6.16 -5.84
CA THR A 451 1.54 4.74 -5.82
C THR A 451 1.07 4.05 -7.07
N GLN A 452 2.04 3.44 -7.75
CA GLN A 452 1.86 2.11 -8.27
C GLN A 452 3.21 1.36 -8.04
N THR A 453 3.11 0.06 -7.74
CA THR A 453 4.18 -0.93 -7.51
C THR A 453 5.23 -0.67 -6.41
N TYR A 454 5.07 -1.32 -5.24
CA TYR A 454 6.20 -1.72 -4.36
C TYR A 454 5.97 -3.09 -3.73
N CYS A 455 6.29 -4.15 -4.47
CA CYS A 455 6.64 -5.45 -3.89
C CYS A 455 8.16 -5.47 -3.68
N ASP A 456 8.63 -5.92 -2.51
CA ASP A 456 10.04 -6.08 -2.07
C ASP A 456 10.79 -4.88 -1.45
N LYS A 457 10.15 -3.74 -1.15
CA LYS A 457 10.80 -2.69 -0.35
C LYS A 457 10.68 -2.93 1.16
N LYS A 458 11.76 -2.62 1.90
CA LYS A 458 11.75 -2.58 3.37
C LYS A 458 10.68 -1.60 3.83
N HIS A 459 9.68 -2.07 4.55
CA HIS A 459 8.60 -1.27 5.10
C HIS A 459 8.45 -1.53 6.61
N PHE A 460 7.76 -0.61 7.26
CA PHE A 460 7.26 -0.77 8.62
C PHE A 460 5.77 -1.09 8.58
N GLU A 461 5.34 -1.98 9.47
CA GLU A 461 3.92 -2.26 9.72
C GLU A 461 3.66 -1.89 11.18
N VAL A 462 2.68 -1.01 11.41
CA VAL A 462 2.36 -0.44 12.72
C VAL A 462 0.87 -0.53 12.98
N ILE A 463 0.50 -0.96 14.18
CA ILE A 463 -0.85 -0.83 14.73
C ILE A 463 -0.82 0.35 15.71
N GLN A 464 -1.52 1.43 15.38
CA GLN A 464 -1.69 2.58 16.25
C GLN A 464 -2.87 2.34 17.18
N ASN A 465 -2.62 2.35 18.49
CA ASN A 465 -3.67 2.20 19.51
C ASN A 465 -4.19 3.57 19.98
N PRO A 466 -5.38 3.62 20.60
CA PRO A 466 -5.89 4.84 21.21
C PRO A 466 -4.87 5.48 22.17
N GLY A 467 -4.65 6.78 22.00
CA GLY A 467 -3.71 7.57 22.80
C GLY A 467 -2.25 7.55 22.34
N GLU A 468 -1.93 6.78 21.29
CA GLU A 468 -0.62 6.82 20.62
C GLU A 468 -0.61 7.87 19.50
N ALA A 469 0.52 8.55 19.32
CA ALA A 469 0.81 9.38 18.15
C ALA A 469 1.91 8.71 17.31
N ILE A 470 1.88 8.92 15.99
CA ILE A 470 2.95 8.46 15.10
C ILE A 470 3.67 9.68 14.53
N PHE A 471 5.00 9.72 14.71
CA PHE A 471 5.86 10.65 13.97
C PHE A 471 6.22 10.03 12.63
N VAL A 472 5.74 10.65 11.54
CA VAL A 472 6.09 10.30 10.17
C VAL A 472 7.02 11.40 9.60
N PRO A 473 8.33 11.12 9.41
CA PRO A 473 9.26 12.13 8.93
C PRO A 473 9.03 12.44 7.44
N SER A 474 9.43 13.63 6.99
CA SER A 474 9.34 14.01 5.57
C SER A 474 10.10 13.03 4.66
N GLY A 475 9.46 12.66 3.54
CA GLY A 475 9.98 11.67 2.58
C GLY A 475 9.64 10.21 2.89
N TRP A 476 8.92 9.92 3.98
CA TRP A 476 8.40 8.59 4.25
C TRP A 476 7.04 8.37 3.60
N TYR A 477 7.01 7.45 2.64
CA TYR A 477 5.77 6.90 2.11
C TYR A 477 5.04 6.15 3.21
N HIS A 478 3.74 6.42 3.35
CA HIS A 478 2.89 5.79 4.36
C HIS A 478 1.49 5.57 3.82
N GLN A 479 0.83 4.54 4.33
CA GLN A 479 -0.55 4.20 4.02
C GLN A 479 -1.26 3.83 5.32
N VAL A 480 -2.50 4.30 5.49
CA VAL A 480 -3.27 4.14 6.73
C VAL A 480 -4.56 3.39 6.44
N TRP A 481 -4.86 2.40 7.28
CA TRP A 481 -6.07 1.57 7.20
C TRP A 481 -6.76 1.62 8.56
N ASN A 482 -7.98 2.14 8.60
CA ASN A 482 -8.79 2.16 9.82
C ASN A 482 -9.37 0.76 10.06
N LEU A 483 -8.85 0.04 11.06
CA LEU A 483 -9.29 -1.33 11.39
C LEU A 483 -10.59 -1.36 12.19
N GLU A 484 -10.86 -0.27 12.90
CA GLU A 484 -12.04 -0.05 13.71
C GLU A 484 -12.50 1.40 13.54
N ASP A 485 -13.66 1.72 14.10
CA ASP A 485 -14.14 3.09 14.15
C ASP A 485 -13.13 4.03 14.82
N THR A 486 -12.70 5.05 14.08
CA THR A 486 -11.52 5.84 14.42
C THR A 486 -11.81 7.33 14.34
N ILE A 487 -11.30 8.08 15.31
CA ILE A 487 -11.17 9.54 15.28
C ILE A 487 -9.71 9.90 15.59
N SER A 488 -9.12 10.79 14.79
CA SER A 488 -7.71 11.17 14.91
C SER A 488 -7.51 12.67 14.67
N ILE A 489 -6.44 13.21 15.23
CA ILE A 489 -5.96 14.58 14.96
C ILE A 489 -4.57 14.46 14.32
N ASN A 490 -4.36 15.14 13.19
CA ASN A 490 -3.11 15.15 12.43
C ASN A 490 -2.59 16.59 12.24
N HIS A 491 -1.27 16.71 12.13
CA HIS A 491 -0.58 17.97 11.86
C HIS A 491 0.60 17.72 10.92
N ASN A 492 0.77 18.64 9.98
CA ASN A 492 2.01 18.80 9.23
C ASN A 492 2.73 20.05 9.75
N TRP A 493 4.06 20.07 9.68
CA TRP A 493 4.89 21.18 10.13
C TRP A 493 6.26 21.13 9.44
N VAL A 494 6.96 22.27 9.48
CA VAL A 494 8.33 22.43 8.95
C VAL A 494 9.26 23.06 9.99
N ASN A 495 10.53 22.65 9.98
CA ASN A 495 11.61 23.24 10.75
C ASN A 495 12.98 22.96 10.11
N GLY A 496 14.07 23.27 10.82
CA GLY A 496 15.44 23.11 10.31
C GLY A 496 15.81 21.67 9.92
N CYS A 497 15.10 20.65 10.42
CA CYS A 497 15.37 19.25 10.07
C CYS A 497 14.81 18.85 8.69
N ASN A 498 13.79 19.55 8.19
CA ASN A 498 13.10 19.19 6.95
C ASN A 498 12.91 20.34 5.95
N ILE A 499 13.39 21.55 6.25
CA ILE A 499 13.31 22.71 5.35
C ILE A 499 13.91 22.44 3.97
N ASP A 500 14.98 21.65 3.89
CA ASP A 500 15.60 21.28 2.62
C ASP A 500 14.66 20.45 1.73
N LYS A 501 13.85 19.59 2.35
CA LYS A 501 12.84 18.79 1.64
C LYS A 501 11.63 19.62 1.23
N MET A 502 11.27 20.63 2.03
CA MET A 502 10.25 21.61 1.64
C MET A 502 10.72 22.39 0.40
N TRP A 503 11.99 22.82 0.37
CA TRP A 503 12.57 23.46 -0.81
C TRP A 503 12.52 22.55 -2.05
N ASP A 504 12.94 21.28 -1.91
CA ASP A 504 12.83 20.32 -3.01
C ASP A 504 11.38 20.13 -3.47
N ALA A 505 10.41 20.11 -2.55
CA ALA A 505 8.99 19.97 -2.87
C ALA A 505 8.44 21.20 -3.63
N ILE A 506 8.74 22.42 -3.18
CA ILE A 506 8.34 23.66 -3.85
C ILE A 506 8.92 23.72 -5.27
N LYS A 507 10.22 23.46 -5.40
CA LYS A 507 10.92 23.41 -6.69
C LYS A 507 10.31 22.38 -7.65
N ASN A 508 10.04 21.18 -7.16
CA ASN A 508 9.43 20.13 -7.99
C ASN A 508 8.01 20.51 -8.42
N ASN A 509 7.22 21.13 -7.53
CA ASN A 509 5.89 21.63 -7.89
C ASN A 509 5.96 22.74 -8.95
N LEU A 510 6.94 23.64 -8.88
CA LEU A 510 7.13 24.63 -9.95
C LEU A 510 7.40 23.96 -11.31
N ASN A 511 8.22 22.90 -11.33
CA ASN A 511 8.47 22.13 -12.55
C ASN A 511 7.21 21.42 -13.06
N HIS A 512 6.36 20.92 -12.16
CA HIS A 512 5.06 20.36 -12.54
C HIS A 512 4.15 21.42 -13.12
N VAL A 513 3.98 22.57 -12.46
CA VAL A 513 3.19 23.70 -12.97
C VAL A 513 3.65 24.08 -14.37
N LYS A 514 4.95 24.31 -14.57
CA LYS A 514 5.54 24.64 -15.87
C LYS A 514 5.20 23.62 -16.96
N LYS A 515 5.22 22.33 -16.60
CA LYS A 515 4.91 21.23 -17.52
C LYS A 515 3.41 21.18 -17.86
N GLU A 516 2.55 21.40 -16.88
CA GLU A 516 1.09 21.39 -17.08
C GLU A 516 0.61 22.53 -17.98
N ILE A 517 1.28 23.69 -17.96
CA ILE A 517 0.97 24.84 -18.83
C ILE A 517 2.02 25.09 -19.91
N GLU A 518 2.79 24.06 -20.29
CA GLU A 518 3.90 24.17 -21.25
C GLU A 518 3.43 24.66 -22.64
N ASP A 519 2.20 24.34 -23.02
CA ASP A 519 1.55 24.78 -24.26
C ASP A 519 1.36 26.31 -24.31
N CYS A 520 1.34 26.97 -23.15
CA CYS A 520 1.23 28.41 -23.01
C CYS A 520 2.58 29.12 -22.84
N LYS A 521 3.73 28.43 -22.99
CA LYS A 521 5.07 29.00 -22.67
C LYS A 521 5.44 30.30 -23.40
N ASP A 522 4.84 30.55 -24.56
CA ASP A 522 5.10 31.73 -25.39
C ASP A 522 4.31 32.97 -24.90
N MET A 523 3.49 32.83 -23.84
CA MET A 523 2.78 33.95 -23.22
C MET A 523 3.75 34.91 -22.52
N GLU A 524 3.40 36.20 -22.50
CA GLU A 524 4.12 37.19 -21.71
C GLU A 524 4.05 36.84 -20.21
N ALA A 525 5.16 37.01 -19.50
CA ALA A 525 5.27 36.71 -18.07
C ALA A 525 4.89 35.27 -17.68
N PHE A 526 5.23 34.29 -18.52
CA PHE A 526 5.01 32.85 -18.25
C PHE A 526 5.52 32.41 -16.87
N LEU A 527 6.73 32.85 -16.48
CA LEU A 527 7.30 32.52 -15.16
C LEU A 527 6.48 33.12 -14.01
N SER A 528 6.00 34.35 -14.14
CA SER A 528 5.13 34.97 -13.13
C SER A 528 3.81 34.21 -12.99
N HIS A 529 3.23 33.73 -14.09
CA HIS A 529 2.04 32.88 -14.05
C HIS A 529 2.32 31.52 -13.38
N CYS A 530 3.49 30.93 -13.65
CA CYS A 530 3.92 29.72 -12.95
C CYS A 530 4.01 29.95 -11.44
N GLN A 531 4.51 31.11 -10.98
CA GLN A 531 4.56 31.46 -9.55
C GLN A 531 3.16 31.63 -8.95
N VAL A 532 2.22 32.27 -9.66
CA VAL A 532 0.82 32.39 -9.21
C VAL A 532 0.17 31.02 -9.06
N MET A 533 0.35 30.12 -10.04
CA MET A 533 -0.17 28.75 -9.98
C MET A 533 0.52 27.92 -8.91
N LEU A 534 1.83 28.09 -8.70
CA LEU A 534 2.56 27.46 -7.61
C LEU A 534 2.00 27.89 -6.26
N ASN A 535 1.79 29.19 -6.04
CA ASN A 535 1.18 29.68 -4.80
C ASN A 535 -0.25 29.12 -4.62
N ALA A 536 -1.03 28.98 -5.70
CA ALA A 536 -2.39 28.43 -5.62
C ALA A 536 -2.44 26.91 -5.38
N SER A 537 -1.43 26.16 -5.84
CA SER A 537 -1.40 24.69 -5.79
C SER A 537 -0.49 24.11 -4.71
N PHE A 538 0.49 24.86 -4.22
CA PHE A 538 1.41 24.46 -3.15
C PHE A 538 1.21 25.29 -1.88
N GLY A 539 0.64 26.49 -2.01
CA GLY A 539 0.45 27.44 -0.91
C GLY A 539 1.56 28.44 -0.69
N MET A 540 2.62 28.36 -1.48
CA MET A 540 3.77 29.25 -1.36
C MET A 540 4.48 29.37 -2.70
N ASP A 541 4.64 30.59 -3.21
CA ASP A 541 5.56 30.88 -4.30
C ASP A 541 6.99 31.09 -3.79
N PHE A 542 7.94 31.29 -4.71
CA PHE A 542 9.34 31.48 -4.35
C PHE A 542 9.59 32.74 -3.51
N LEU A 543 8.82 33.82 -3.73
CA LEU A 543 8.96 35.05 -2.97
C LEU A 543 8.53 34.84 -1.51
N LYS A 544 7.35 34.27 -1.30
CA LYS A 544 6.86 33.91 0.04
C LYS A 544 7.78 32.92 0.74
N PHE A 545 8.38 31.98 0.00
CA PHE A 545 9.36 31.07 0.57
C PHE A 545 10.65 31.78 1.02
N TYR A 546 11.10 32.78 0.26
CA TYR A 546 12.21 33.63 0.68
C TYR A 546 11.86 34.43 1.94
N ASP A 547 10.71 35.12 1.95
CA ASP A 547 10.23 35.90 3.10
C ASP A 547 10.11 35.03 4.36
N PHE A 548 9.63 33.80 4.18
CA PHE A 548 9.58 32.79 5.23
C PHE A 548 10.97 32.44 5.80
N LEU A 549 11.95 32.17 4.93
CA LEU A 549 13.32 31.87 5.37
C LEU A 549 13.99 33.08 6.04
N GLU A 550 13.80 34.28 5.48
CA GLU A 550 14.32 35.52 6.03
C GLU A 550 13.76 35.78 7.43
N PHE A 551 12.43 35.64 7.60
CA PHE A 551 11.77 35.79 8.90
C PHE A 551 12.39 34.87 9.96
N ILE A 552 12.55 33.58 9.64
CA ILE A 552 13.15 32.62 10.57
C ILE A 552 14.60 33.01 10.87
N ALA A 553 15.41 33.33 9.85
CA ALA A 553 16.80 33.73 10.03
C ALA A 553 16.95 34.95 10.95
N LEU A 554 16.19 36.02 10.70
CA LEU A 554 16.21 37.24 11.50
C LEU A 554 15.82 36.97 12.96
N LYS A 555 14.80 36.14 13.18
CA LYS A 555 14.35 35.76 14.52
C LYS A 555 15.42 34.98 15.28
N ARG A 556 16.08 34.01 14.64
CA ARG A 556 17.17 33.24 15.27
C ARG A 556 18.41 34.10 15.51
N LEU A 557 18.77 35.00 14.59
CA LEU A 557 19.87 35.95 14.77
C LEU A 557 19.61 36.90 15.96
N SER A 558 18.40 37.44 16.06
CA SER A 558 17.98 38.32 17.16
C SER A 558 18.09 37.62 18.52
N LEU A 559 17.66 36.35 18.59
CA LEU A 559 17.80 35.52 19.79
C LEU A 559 19.26 35.35 20.21
N LEU A 560 20.14 35.01 19.27
CA LEU A 560 21.58 34.85 19.55
C LEU A 560 22.26 36.15 19.96
N GLN A 561 21.87 37.28 19.35
CA GLN A 561 22.40 38.61 19.69
C GLN A 561 22.00 39.04 21.11
N LYS A 562 20.75 38.79 21.49
CA LYS A 562 20.22 39.13 22.83
C LYS A 562 20.75 38.23 23.94
N ARG A 563 21.40 37.10 23.61
CA ARG A 563 21.82 36.03 24.55
C ARG A 563 20.69 35.59 25.48
N SER A 564 19.47 35.64 24.97
CA SER A 564 18.26 35.25 25.69
C SER A 564 17.71 33.99 25.05
N ASP A 565 17.14 33.13 25.88
CA ASP A 565 16.33 32.03 25.38
C ASP A 565 15.05 32.57 24.73
N GLY A 566 14.69 32.02 23.55
CA GLY A 566 13.47 32.40 22.84
C GLY A 566 12.36 31.40 23.11
N MET A 567 11.19 31.86 23.52
CA MET A 567 10.03 30.98 23.66
C MET A 567 9.52 30.62 22.27
N LEU A 568 9.52 29.32 21.94
CA LEU A 568 8.83 28.77 20.77
C LEU A 568 7.33 28.71 21.03
N PHE A 569 6.63 28.34 19.96
CA PHE A 569 5.25 27.95 20.04
C PHE A 569 5.04 26.82 21.08
N HIS A 570 3.93 26.87 21.80
CA HIS A 570 3.58 25.92 22.88
C HIS A 570 4.53 25.85 24.08
N GLY A 571 5.31 26.90 24.34
CA GLY A 571 6.06 27.06 25.59
C GLY A 571 7.38 26.28 25.67
N HIS A 572 7.83 25.66 24.59
CA HIS A 572 9.19 25.12 24.52
C HIS A 572 10.19 26.25 24.37
N THR A 573 11.35 26.15 25.02
CA THR A 573 12.37 27.20 25.00
C THR A 573 13.48 26.85 24.02
N LEU A 574 13.72 27.70 23.02
CA LEU A 574 14.78 27.55 22.03
C LEU A 574 16.11 28.06 22.60
N GLY A 575 17.04 27.15 22.81
CA GLY A 575 18.42 27.48 23.21
C GLY A 575 19.32 27.87 22.03
N ALA A 576 20.44 28.52 22.34
CA ALA A 576 21.39 29.03 21.35
C ALA A 576 21.90 27.98 20.34
N ASN A 577 22.15 26.74 20.77
CA ASN A 577 22.61 25.67 19.88
C ASN A 577 21.57 25.30 18.82
N HIS A 578 20.29 25.33 19.18
CA HIS A 578 19.20 25.03 18.25
C HIS A 578 19.00 26.19 17.27
N ALA A 579 19.06 27.43 17.76
CA ALA A 579 19.03 28.61 16.89
C ALA A 579 20.18 28.61 15.86
N LEU A 580 21.38 28.15 16.25
CA LEU A 580 22.50 28.00 15.33
C LEU A 580 22.25 26.89 14.29
N PHE A 581 21.67 25.76 14.71
CA PHE A 581 21.27 24.69 13.78
C PHE A 581 20.24 25.20 12.74
N ASP A 582 19.21 25.91 13.20
CA ASP A 582 18.19 26.50 12.33
C ASP A 582 18.83 27.45 11.30
N LEU A 583 19.75 28.34 11.73
CA LEU A 583 20.45 29.26 10.84
C LEU A 583 21.34 28.55 9.81
N GLN A 584 21.98 27.44 10.19
CA GLN A 584 22.75 26.62 9.24
C GLN A 584 21.85 25.99 8.19
N ALA A 585 20.67 25.49 8.59
CA ALA A 585 19.69 24.93 7.67
C ALA A 585 19.16 26.01 6.72
N VAL A 586 18.76 27.19 7.23
CA VAL A 586 18.33 28.32 6.39
C VAL A 586 19.42 28.74 5.42
N LYS A 587 20.66 28.92 5.89
CA LYS A 587 21.80 29.26 5.03
C LYS A 587 21.96 28.26 3.88
N SER A 588 21.95 26.96 4.20
CA SER A 588 22.10 25.90 3.19
C SER A 588 20.98 25.93 2.15
N VAL A 589 19.75 26.24 2.56
CA VAL A 589 18.62 26.34 1.63
C VAL A 589 18.69 27.63 0.81
N LEU A 590 19.05 28.77 1.41
CA LEU A 590 19.22 30.04 0.69
C LEU A 590 20.34 29.96 -0.36
N GLU A 591 21.44 29.24 -0.09
CA GLU A 591 22.50 29.00 -1.08
C GLU A 591 21.97 28.21 -2.29
N LYS A 592 21.12 27.20 -2.05
CA LYS A 592 20.45 26.43 -3.13
C LYS A 592 19.38 27.25 -3.84
N PHE A 593 18.64 28.06 -3.09
CA PHE A 593 17.63 28.98 -3.60
C PHE A 593 18.32 29.91 -4.58
N HIS A 594 19.29 30.73 -4.15
CA HIS A 594 20.00 31.72 -4.98
C HIS A 594 20.60 31.17 -6.29
N GLN A 595 20.95 29.89 -6.36
CA GLN A 595 21.48 29.24 -7.56
C GLN A 595 20.38 28.80 -8.56
N HIS A 596 19.10 28.92 -8.22
CA HIS A 596 17.98 28.45 -9.03
C HIS A 596 17.65 29.42 -10.17
N CYS A 597 17.52 28.89 -11.39
CA CYS A 597 17.35 29.69 -12.62
C CYS A 597 16.01 30.43 -12.75
N ASP A 598 15.03 30.08 -11.92
CA ASP A 598 13.66 30.60 -11.98
C ASP A 598 13.35 31.63 -10.89
N ILE A 599 14.40 32.13 -10.23
CA ILE A 599 14.27 33.24 -9.30
C ILE A 599 14.17 34.53 -10.12
N PRO A 600 13.10 35.32 -9.96
CA PRO A 600 13.01 36.65 -10.55
C PRO A 600 14.18 37.52 -10.04
N GLU A 601 14.73 38.37 -10.90
CA GLU A 601 15.80 39.33 -10.53
C GLU A 601 15.45 40.19 -9.30
#